data_AF-A0A7J3XTD9-F1
#
_entry.id   AF-A0A7J3XTD9-F1
#
_cell.length_a   1.000
_cell.length_b   1.000
_cell.length_c   1.000
_cell.angle_alpha   90.00
_cell.angle_beta   90.00
_cell.angle_gamma   90.00
#
_symmetry.space_group_name_H-M   'P 1'
#
loop_
_entity.id
_entity.type
_entity.pdbx_description
1 polymer ?
#
loop_
_entity_poly.entity_id
_entity_poly.type
_entity_poly.pdbx_seq_one_letter_code
_entity_poly.pdbx_strand_id
1 'polypeptide(L)' 'MLVSSDLLRSLDEGVRRRVEGLLREAEAKGAWVKVFTSTHETHRELKALGGVAALLRFPVA' A
#
# COMPACT_ATOMS: atom_id res chain seq x y z
N MET A 1 3.92 -6.54 -0.21
CA MET A 1 2.95 -5.44 0.01
C MET A 1 2.78 -4.67 -1.29
N LEU A 2 1.54 -4.35 -1.65
CA LEU A 2 1.15 -3.62 -2.84
C LEU A 2 0.46 -2.33 -2.39
N VAL A 3 0.85 -1.18 -2.95
CA VAL A 3 0.26 0.12 -2.59
C VAL A 3 0.06 0.99 -3.82
N SER A 4 -1.04 1.73 -3.86
CA SER A 4 -1.32 2.73 -4.90
C SER A 4 -0.55 4.02 -4.63
N SER A 5 0.03 4.62 -5.68
CA SER A 5 0.70 5.92 -5.59
C SER A 5 -0.18 7.05 -5.05
N ASP A 6 -1.50 6.91 -5.18
CA ASP A 6 -2.45 7.94 -4.76
C ASP A 6 -2.54 8.06 -3.24
N LEU A 7 -2.36 6.94 -2.52
CA LEU A 7 -2.35 6.95 -1.06
C LEU A 7 -1.11 7.67 -0.52
N LEU A 8 0.02 7.53 -1.21
CA LEU A 8 1.26 8.26 -0.92
C LEU A 8 1.14 9.76 -1.23
N ARG A 9 0.24 10.12 -2.14
CA ARG A 9 -0.01 11.51 -2.58
C ARG A 9 -1.35 12.04 -2.08
N SER A 10 -1.92 11.41 -1.06
CA SER A 10 -3.21 11.82 -0.50
C SER A 10 -3.15 13.27 0.00
N LEU A 11 -4.20 14.03 -0.27
CA LEU A 11 -4.37 15.39 0.26
C LEU A 11 -4.59 15.37 1.78
N ASP A 12 -5.18 14.28 2.29
CA ASP A 12 -5.26 14.01 3.73
C ASP A 12 -3.89 13.59 4.26
N GLU A 13 -3.30 14.44 5.09
CA GLU A 13 -2.00 14.21 5.72
C GLU A 13 -2.00 13.01 6.68
N GLY A 14 -3.10 12.77 7.41
CA GLY A 14 -3.22 11.63 8.32
C GLY A 14 -3.14 10.31 7.57
N VAL A 15 -3.84 10.23 6.43
CA VAL A 15 -3.75 9.07 5.52
C VAL A 15 -2.32 8.89 5.01
N ARG A 16 -1.70 9.96 4.51
CA ARG A 16 -0.34 9.91 3.95
C ARG A 16 0.67 9.41 4.98
N ARG A 17 0.70 10.00 6.18
CA ARG A 17 1.61 9.60 7.27
C ARG A 17 1.40 8.16 7.71
N ARG A 18 0.14 7.71 7.80
CA ARG A 18 -0.19 6.32 8.18
C ARG A 18 0.35 5.33 7.14
N VAL A 19 0.18 5.63 5.86
CA VAL A 19 0.65 4.76 4.76
C VAL A 19 2.18 4.74 4.71
N GLU A 20 2.84 5.88 4.86
CA GLU A 20 4.31 5.95 4.95
C GLU A 20 4.85 5.14 6.14
N GLY A 21 4.23 5.26 7.31
CA GLY A 21 4.61 4.48 8.49
C GLY A 21 4.46 2.97 8.27
N LEU A 22 3.34 2.55 7.67
CA LEU A 22 3.08 1.15 7.35
C LEU A 22 4.13 0.58 6.38
N LEU A 23 4.53 1.34 5.36
CA LEU A 23 5.56 0.92 4.41
C LEU A 23 6.92 0.75 5.08
N ARG A 24 7.32 1.73 5.90
CA ARG A 24 8.57 1.65 6.67
C ARG A 24 8.59 0.44 7.59
N GLU A 25 7.50 0.18 8.29
CA GLU A 25 7.39 -0.97 9.18
C GLU A 25 7.42 -2.30 8.40
N ALA A 26 6.75 -2.36 7.25
CA ALA A 26 6.76 -3.54 6.38
C ALA A 26 8.17 -3.83 5.85
N GLU A 27 8.88 -2.83 5.34
CA GLU A 27 10.27 -2.95 4.87
C GLU A 27 11.21 -3.36 6.01
N ALA A 28 11.09 -2.76 7.19
CA ALA A 28 11.87 -3.13 8.38
C ALA A 28 11.65 -4.59 8.79
N LYS A 29 10.46 -5.15 8.53
CA LYS A 29 10.13 -6.57 8.76
C LYS A 29 10.51 -7.49 7.60
N GLY A 30 11.21 -6.96 6.59
CA GLY A 30 11.70 -7.68 5.41
C GLY A 30 10.64 -7.90 4.33
N ALA A 31 9.54 -7.15 4.34
CA ALA A 31 8.52 -7.28 3.30
C ALA A 31 8.99 -6.61 2.00
N TRP A 32 8.74 -7.28 0.88
CA TRP A 32 8.88 -6.66 -0.43
C TRP A 32 7.72 -5.72 -0.71
N VAL A 33 8.01 -4.48 -1.12
CA VAL A 33 7.04 -3.42 -1.39
C VAL A 33 7.02 -3.09 -2.88
N LYS A 34 5.83 -3.01 -3.47
CA LYS A 34 5.61 -2.54 -4.84
C LYS A 34 4.56 -1.44 -4.90
N VAL A 35 4.92 -0.32 -5.53
CA VAL A 35 4.03 0.83 -5.74
C VAL A 35 3.45 0.77 -7.15
N PHE A 36 2.14 0.94 -7.28
CA PHE A 36 1.42 0.97 -8.55
C PHE A 36 0.97 2.39 -8.89
N THR A 37 1.47 2.90 -10.01
CA THR A 37 1.06 4.19 -10.59
C THR A 37 -0.23 4.05 -11.39
N SER A 38 -0.95 5.16 -11.59
CA SER A 38 -2.33 5.23 -12.09
C SER A 38 -2.55 4.82 -13.56
N THR A 39 -1.53 4.30 -14.24
CA THR A 39 -1.54 4.12 -15.71
C THR A 39 -2.00 2.73 -16.17
N HIS A 40 -2.22 1.77 -15.26
CA HIS A 40 -2.52 0.37 -15.62
C HIS A 40 -3.74 -0.19 -14.87
N GLU A 41 -4.40 -1.21 -15.46
CA GLU A 41 -5.56 -1.91 -14.87
C GLU A 41 -5.33 -2.36 -13.43
N THR A 42 -4.12 -2.81 -13.11
CA THR A 42 -3.73 -3.25 -11.76
C THR A 42 -3.93 -2.17 -10.70
N HIS A 43 -3.84 -0.88 -11.07
CA HIS A 43 -4.13 0.21 -10.16
C HIS A 43 -5.63 0.30 -9.83
N ARG A 44 -6.52 0.06 -10.80
CA ARG A 44 -7.98 0.07 -10.58
C ARG A 44 -8.42 -1.07 -9.67
N GLU A 45 -7.89 -2.26 -9.89
CA GLU A 45 -8.16 -3.43 -9.05
C GLU A 45 -7.68 -3.19 -7.61
N LEU A 46 -6.46 -2.68 -7.44
CA LEU A 46 -5.93 -2.36 -6.11
C LEU A 46 -6.73 -1.25 -5.42
N LYS A 47 -7.20 -0.25 -6.16
CA LYS A 47 -8.09 0.80 -5.64
C LYS A 47 -9.41 0.25 -5.12
N ALA A 48 -10.00 -0.74 -5.79
CA ALA A 48 -11.22 -1.40 -5.33
C ALA A 48 -11.04 -2.10 -3.97
N LEU A 49 -9.80 -2.50 -3.64
CA LEU A 49 -9.41 -3.07 -2.34
C LEU A 49 -9.02 -2.01 -1.30
N GLY A 50 -9.27 -0.71 -1.57
CA GLY A 50 -8.87 0.39 -0.70
C GLY A 50 -7.50 1.00 -1.01
N GLY A 51 -6.85 0.57 -2.10
CA GLY A 51 -5.58 1.11 -2.58
C GLY A 51 -4.32 0.51 -1.93
N VAL A 52 -4.48 -0.46 -1.03
CA VAL A 52 -3.38 -1.17 -0.37
C VAL A 52 -3.76 -2.63 -0.15
N ALA A 53 -2.80 -3.53 -0.37
CA ALA A 53 -2.97 -4.97 -0.14
C ALA A 53 -1.66 -5.61 0.32
N ALA A 54 -1.75 -6.73 1.05
CA ALA A 54 -0.59 -7.48 1.48
C ALA A 54 -0.85 -8.99 1.46
N LEU A 55 0.17 -9.74 1.08
CA LEU A 55 0.24 -11.17 1.31
C LEU A 55 0.97 -11.39 2.63
N LEU A 56 0.34 -12.11 3.54
CA LEU A 56 0.86 -12.35 4.88
C LEU A 56 1.65 -13.65 4.92
N ARG A 57 2.68 -13.70 5.76
CA ARG A 57 3.54 -14.88 5.93
C ARG A 57 2.87 -15.99 6.74
N PHE A 58 1.81 -15.65 7.47
CA PHE A 58 1.02 -16.55 8.29
C PHE A 58 -0.42 -16.04 8.31
N PRO A 59 -1.41 -16.93 8.51
CA PRO A 59 -2.79 -16.51 8.71
C PRO A 59 -2.91 -15.69 9.99
N VAL A 60 -3.79 -14.70 9.95
CA VAL A 60 -4.20 -13.91 11.12
C VAL A 60 -5.72 -14.04 11.21
N ALA A 61 -6.21 -14.31 12.41
CA ALA A 61 -7.62 -14.41 12.75
C ALA A 61 -8.14 -13.08 13.28
#